data_AF-A0A957X4J5-F1
#
_entry.id   AF-A0A957X4J5-F1
#
_cell.length_a   1.000
_cell.length_b   1.000
_cell.length_c   1.000
_cell.angle_alpha   90.00
_cell.angle_beta   90.00
_cell.angle_gamma   90.00
#
_symmetry.space_group_name_H-M   'P 1'
#
loop_
_entity.id
_entity.type
_entity.pdbx_description
1 polymer ?
#
loop_
_entity_poly.entity_id
_entity_poly.type
_entity_poly.pdbx_seq_one_letter_code
_entity_poly.pdbx_strand_id
1 'polypeptide(L)'
;IRPSKFILTSRENLYTEADIYQFPVSELSKENALALIRQEAAQRNLRQILAARDEELLPIFNTVGGNPLALRLVVGQTHTHGLTAILADLEAAHGEKAENLYHFIYRRAWEHLQETERRVLLAMPLVIAEGGNLAYLQATSRVEPEKLSTALDRLVALNLVDSSGTLQERRYSIHNLTRAFLHEQVIRWQ
;
A
#
# COMPACT_ATOMS: atom_id res chain seq x y z
N ILE A 1 8.50 -41.64 -4.63
CA ILE A 1 8.92 -40.21 -4.53
C ILE A 1 7.74 -39.38 -5.00
N ARG A 2 7.18 -38.47 -4.18
CA ARG A 2 6.11 -37.56 -4.63
C ARG A 2 6.80 -36.31 -5.21
N PRO A 3 6.79 -36.08 -6.54
CA PRO A 3 7.31 -34.82 -7.04
C PRO A 3 6.36 -33.70 -6.61
N SER A 4 6.77 -32.92 -5.61
CA SER A 4 6.07 -31.72 -5.18
C SER A 4 6.56 -30.55 -6.03
N LYS A 5 5.69 -30.02 -6.88
CA LYS A 5 5.89 -28.71 -7.51
C LYS A 5 5.44 -27.63 -6.54
N PHE A 6 6.20 -26.55 -6.42
CA PHE A 6 5.82 -25.39 -5.62
C PHE A 6 6.05 -24.11 -6.41
N ILE A 7 5.32 -23.05 -6.05
CA ILE A 7 5.48 -21.70 -6.60
C ILE A 7 6.07 -20.84 -5.49
N LEU A 8 7.09 -20.06 -5.83
CA LEU A 8 7.74 -19.11 -4.93
C LEU A 8 7.74 -17.72 -5.58
N THR A 9 7.50 -16.69 -4.78
CA THR A 9 7.73 -15.29 -5.17
C THR A 9 8.98 -14.78 -4.47
N SER A 10 9.92 -14.21 -5.21
CA SER A 10 11.18 -13.68 -4.69
C SER A 10 11.48 -12.31 -5.32
N ARG A 11 12.19 -11.45 -4.57
CA ARG A 11 12.81 -10.23 -5.12
C ARG A 11 14.22 -10.48 -5.65
N GLU A 12 14.84 -11.58 -5.20
CA GLU A 12 16.15 -12.03 -5.67
C GLU A 12 15.99 -12.87 -6.94
N ASN A 13 16.89 -12.63 -7.89
CA ASN A 13 16.99 -13.43 -9.11
C ASN A 13 17.75 -14.73 -8.83
N LEU A 14 17.14 -15.88 -9.11
CA LEU A 14 17.70 -17.21 -8.83
C LEU A 14 18.31 -17.87 -10.09
N TYR A 15 18.85 -17.08 -11.02
CA TYR A 15 19.30 -17.56 -12.35
C TYR A 15 20.34 -18.68 -12.31
N THR A 16 21.01 -18.86 -11.17
CA THR A 16 22.07 -19.86 -10.96
C THR A 16 21.56 -21.21 -10.47
N GLU A 17 20.30 -21.31 -10.05
CA GLU A 17 19.75 -22.54 -9.48
C GLU A 17 19.20 -23.47 -10.57
N ALA A 18 19.64 -24.74 -10.53
CA ALA A 18 19.12 -25.77 -11.42
C ALA A 18 17.66 -26.11 -11.09
N ASP A 19 16.91 -26.59 -12.10
CA ASP A 19 15.52 -27.04 -11.97
C ASP A 19 14.49 -25.98 -11.51
N ILE A 20 14.80 -24.69 -11.68
CA ILE A 20 13.85 -23.58 -11.43
C ILE A 20 13.41 -22.94 -12.76
N TYR A 21 12.09 -22.90 -12.99
CA TYR A 21 11.51 -22.06 -14.04
C TYR A 21 11.21 -20.67 -13.48
N GLN A 22 11.79 -19.63 -14.08
CA GLN A 22 11.59 -18.25 -13.67
C GLN A 22 10.62 -17.52 -14.58
N PHE A 23 9.67 -16.84 -13.96
CA PHE A 23 8.73 -15.96 -14.64
C PHE A 23 8.96 -14.52 -14.16
N PRO A 24 9.61 -13.65 -14.96
CA PRO A 24 9.82 -12.27 -14.56
C PRO A 24 8.48 -11.52 -14.54
N VAL A 25 8.19 -10.86 -13.43
CA VAL A 25 7.01 -10.01 -13.28
C VAL A 25 7.42 -8.57 -13.57
N SER A 26 7.00 -8.04 -14.72
CA SER A 26 7.24 -6.64 -15.10
C SER A 26 6.23 -5.71 -14.44
N GLU A 27 6.51 -4.41 -14.52
CA GLU A 27 5.50 -3.39 -14.20
C GLU A 27 4.25 -3.54 -15.07
N LEU A 28 3.14 -2.99 -14.58
CA LEU A 28 1.90 -2.92 -15.34
C LEU A 28 2.07 -2.02 -16.57
N SER A 29 1.47 -2.42 -17.68
CA SER A 29 1.27 -1.51 -18.80
C SER A 29 0.36 -0.35 -18.40
N LYS A 30 0.38 0.72 -19.19
CA LYS A 30 -0.49 1.88 -18.98
C LYS A 30 -1.97 1.49 -18.90
N GLU A 31 -2.43 0.58 -19.76
CA GLU A 31 -3.81 0.10 -19.79
C GLU A 31 -4.17 -0.63 -18.50
N ASN A 32 -3.29 -1.54 -18.05
CA ASN A 32 -3.50 -2.28 -16.81
C ASN A 32 -3.38 -1.39 -15.56
N ALA A 33 -2.53 -0.36 -15.60
CA ALA A 33 -2.43 0.64 -14.54
C ALA A 33 -3.72 1.46 -14.41
N LEU A 34 -4.30 1.93 -15.52
CA LEU A 34 -5.59 2.62 -15.52
C LEU A 34 -6.72 1.70 -15.02
N ALA A 35 -6.71 0.43 -15.44
CA ALA A 35 -7.67 -0.56 -14.95
C ALA A 35 -7.55 -0.76 -13.43
N LEU A 36 -6.31 -0.87 -12.91
CA LEU A 36 -6.06 -0.96 -11.47
C LEU A 36 -6.52 0.31 -10.74
N ILE A 37 -6.20 1.51 -11.23
CA ILE A 37 -6.64 2.78 -10.64
C ILE A 37 -8.17 2.80 -10.50
N ARG A 38 -8.90 2.42 -11.55
CA ARG A 38 -10.38 2.38 -11.54
C ARG A 38 -10.92 1.30 -10.61
N GLN A 39 -10.31 0.11 -10.59
CA GLN A 39 -10.68 -0.95 -9.67
C GLN A 39 -10.53 -0.48 -8.22
N GLU A 40 -9.42 0.17 -7.90
CA GLU A 40 -9.13 0.63 -6.54
C GLU A 40 -10.02 1.79 -6.12
N ALA A 41 -10.39 2.66 -7.07
CA ALA A 41 -11.41 3.68 -6.87
C ALA A 41 -12.80 3.08 -6.62
N ALA A 42 -13.18 2.02 -7.34
CA ALA A 42 -14.45 1.32 -7.15
C ALA A 42 -14.55 0.69 -5.77
N GLN A 43 -13.49 -0.04 -5.35
CA GLN A 43 -13.44 -0.66 -4.02
C GLN A 43 -13.55 0.35 -2.88
N ARG A 44 -13.14 1.60 -3.11
CA ARG A 44 -13.14 2.69 -2.13
C ARG A 44 -14.25 3.72 -2.30
N ASN A 45 -15.17 3.51 -3.24
CA ASN A 45 -16.25 4.43 -3.56
C ASN A 45 -15.78 5.86 -3.95
N LEU A 46 -14.62 5.96 -4.61
CA LEU A 46 -14.05 7.22 -5.10
C LEU A 46 -14.69 7.63 -6.44
N ARG A 47 -15.93 8.14 -6.37
CA ARG A 47 -16.76 8.48 -7.54
C ARG A 47 -16.08 9.44 -8.51
N GLN A 48 -15.30 10.39 -8.01
CA GLN A 48 -14.56 11.36 -8.81
C GLN A 48 -13.50 10.69 -9.72
N ILE A 49 -12.82 9.64 -9.24
CA ILE A 49 -11.84 8.90 -10.03
C ILE A 49 -12.55 8.00 -11.04
N LEU A 50 -13.68 7.39 -10.66
CA LEU A 50 -14.48 6.58 -11.58
C LEU A 50 -15.06 7.39 -12.74
N ALA A 51 -15.45 8.63 -12.49
CA ALA A 51 -16.01 9.53 -13.50
C ALA A 51 -14.96 10.23 -14.37
N ALA A 52 -13.71 10.30 -13.91
CA ALA A 52 -12.61 10.91 -14.65
C ALA A 52 -12.32 10.15 -15.95
N ARG A 53 -11.92 10.87 -17.01
CA ARG A 53 -11.46 10.27 -18.25
C ARG A 53 -10.03 9.73 -18.11
N ASP A 54 -9.63 8.86 -19.01
CA ASP A 54 -8.29 8.26 -18.96
C ASP A 54 -7.19 9.33 -19.05
N GLU A 55 -7.40 10.42 -19.80
CA GLU A 55 -6.46 11.54 -19.88
C GLU A 55 -6.24 12.24 -18.54
N GLU A 56 -7.25 12.25 -17.68
CA GLU A 56 -7.19 12.88 -16.35
C GLU A 56 -6.51 11.97 -15.31
N LEU A 57 -6.51 10.65 -15.56
CA LEU A 57 -5.87 9.65 -14.69
C LEU A 57 -4.44 9.32 -15.12
N LEU A 58 -4.11 9.56 -16.39
CA LEU A 58 -2.78 9.33 -16.96
C LEU A 58 -1.62 9.96 -16.19
N PRO A 59 -1.75 11.18 -15.64
CA PRO A 59 -0.71 11.77 -14.81
C PRO A 59 -0.28 10.87 -13.65
N ILE A 60 -1.19 10.07 -13.06
CA ILE A 60 -0.82 9.11 -11.99
C ILE A 60 0.22 8.12 -12.50
N PHE A 61 -0.05 7.45 -13.63
CA PHE A 61 0.89 6.48 -14.22
C PHE A 61 2.20 7.14 -14.63
N ASN A 62 2.15 8.34 -15.21
CA ASN A 62 3.35 9.07 -15.61
C ASN A 62 4.23 9.44 -14.41
N THR A 63 3.64 9.73 -13.25
CA THR A 63 4.37 10.11 -12.03
C THR A 63 4.90 8.91 -11.25
N VAL A 64 4.23 7.75 -11.24
CA VAL A 64 4.64 6.61 -10.38
C VAL A 64 4.95 5.30 -11.12
N GLY A 65 4.86 5.30 -12.45
CA GLY A 65 5.09 4.12 -13.28
C GLY A 65 4.00 3.05 -13.12
N GLY A 66 4.30 1.83 -13.56
CA GLY A 66 3.37 0.70 -13.54
C GLY A 66 3.39 -0.10 -12.24
N ASN A 67 3.97 0.41 -11.15
CA ASN A 67 4.02 -0.31 -9.89
C ASN A 67 2.64 -0.36 -9.20
N PRO A 68 2.04 -1.56 -8.98
CA PRO A 68 0.70 -1.67 -8.44
C PRO A 68 0.48 -0.99 -7.08
N LEU A 69 1.47 -1.04 -6.19
CA LEU A 69 1.32 -0.44 -4.86
C LEU A 69 1.41 1.08 -4.91
N ALA A 70 2.32 1.63 -5.72
CA ALA A 70 2.44 3.08 -5.87
C ALA A 70 1.13 3.68 -6.40
N LEU A 71 0.55 3.06 -7.43
CA LEU A 71 -0.75 3.44 -7.99
C LEU A 71 -1.85 3.43 -6.90
N ARG A 72 -1.92 2.36 -6.11
CA ARG A 72 -2.86 2.22 -4.99
C ARG A 72 -2.70 3.31 -3.93
N LEU A 73 -1.47 3.63 -3.55
CA LEU A 73 -1.20 4.65 -2.53
C LEU A 73 -1.57 6.06 -3.02
N VAL A 74 -1.30 6.38 -4.30
CA VAL A 74 -1.73 7.65 -4.90
C VAL A 74 -3.26 7.74 -4.91
N VAL A 75 -3.95 6.69 -5.39
CA VAL A 75 -5.42 6.65 -5.40
C VAL A 75 -5.99 6.75 -3.99
N GLY A 76 -5.40 6.07 -3.00
CA GLY A 76 -5.83 6.13 -1.60
C GLY A 76 -5.76 7.54 -1.02
N GLN A 77 -4.73 8.32 -1.35
CA GLN A 77 -4.60 9.71 -0.91
C GLN A 77 -5.67 10.65 -1.47
N THR A 78 -6.35 10.27 -2.56
CA THR A 78 -7.45 11.06 -3.13
C THR A 78 -8.72 11.07 -2.26
N HIS A 79 -8.75 10.27 -1.18
CA HIS A 79 -9.77 10.39 -0.15
C HIS A 79 -9.72 11.71 0.62
N THR A 80 -8.57 12.37 0.65
CA THR A 80 -8.35 13.59 1.44
C THR A 80 -7.87 14.76 0.62
N HIS A 81 -7.07 14.49 -0.42
CA HIS A 81 -6.39 15.52 -1.17
C HIS A 81 -6.83 15.48 -2.63
N GLY A 82 -6.83 16.64 -3.29
CA GLY A 82 -7.02 16.71 -4.73
C GLY A 82 -5.85 16.06 -5.47
N LEU A 83 -6.15 15.38 -6.58
CA LEU A 83 -5.14 14.68 -7.38
C LEU A 83 -3.98 15.59 -7.79
N THR A 84 -4.27 16.83 -8.21
CA THR A 84 -3.24 17.81 -8.60
C THR A 84 -2.24 18.10 -7.48
N ALA A 85 -2.69 18.25 -6.24
CA ALA A 85 -1.80 18.48 -5.10
C ALA A 85 -0.96 17.24 -4.77
N ILE A 86 -1.53 16.05 -4.95
CA ILE A 86 -0.82 14.78 -4.77
C ILE A 86 0.35 14.69 -5.76
N LEU A 87 0.08 14.94 -7.04
CA LEU A 87 1.07 14.82 -8.11
C LEU A 87 2.15 15.91 -8.04
N ALA A 88 1.78 17.17 -7.76
CA ALA A 88 2.75 18.26 -7.65
C ALA A 88 3.81 17.99 -6.56
N ASP A 89 3.38 17.47 -5.41
CA ASP A 89 4.28 17.14 -4.33
C ASP A 89 5.18 15.94 -4.69
N LEU A 90 4.66 14.95 -5.43
CA LEU A 90 5.45 13.82 -5.94
C LEU A 90 6.47 14.22 -7.00
N GLU A 91 6.10 15.15 -7.90
CA GLU A 91 7.00 15.70 -8.91
C GLU A 91 8.14 16.50 -8.28
N ALA A 92 7.86 17.26 -7.21
CA ALA A 92 8.89 17.97 -6.45
C ALA A 92 9.92 17.01 -5.81
N ALA A 93 9.52 15.75 -5.54
CA ALA A 93 10.39 14.71 -4.99
C ALA A 93 11.12 13.89 -6.07
N HIS A 94 10.76 14.03 -7.35
CA HIS A 94 11.17 13.16 -8.46
C HIS A 94 12.64 13.32 -8.91
N GLY A 95 13.42 14.15 -8.23
CA GLY A 95 14.85 14.35 -8.48
C GLY A 95 15.77 13.25 -7.93
N GLU A 96 15.24 12.27 -7.21
CA GLU A 96 16.02 11.20 -6.58
C GLU A 96 15.45 9.79 -6.89
N LYS A 97 16.21 8.72 -6.57
CA LYS A 97 15.95 7.31 -6.96
C LYS A 97 14.50 6.86 -6.68
N ALA A 98 14.01 5.81 -7.35
CA ALA A 98 12.65 5.25 -7.16
C ALA A 98 12.30 4.91 -5.68
N GLU A 99 13.29 4.57 -4.86
CA GLU A 99 13.14 4.39 -3.40
C GLU A 99 12.64 5.68 -2.71
N ASN A 100 13.03 6.84 -3.21
CA ASN A 100 12.68 8.16 -2.68
C ASN A 100 11.25 8.56 -3.05
N LEU A 101 10.71 8.05 -4.16
CA LEU A 101 9.30 8.21 -4.51
C LEU A 101 8.40 7.51 -3.48
N TYR A 102 8.69 6.26 -3.11
CA TYR A 102 7.94 5.56 -2.07
C TYR A 102 8.09 6.24 -0.73
N HIS A 103 9.32 6.64 -0.38
CA HIS A 103 9.56 7.41 0.83
C HIS A 103 8.66 8.63 0.89
N PHE A 104 8.56 9.39 -0.20
CA PHE A 104 7.74 10.59 -0.26
C PHE A 104 6.24 10.28 -0.12
N ILE A 105 5.73 9.29 -0.87
CA ILE A 105 4.34 8.84 -0.78
C ILE A 105 3.96 8.47 0.66
N TYR A 106 4.80 7.65 1.31
CA TYR A 106 4.55 7.19 2.68
C TYR A 106 4.72 8.31 3.71
N ARG A 107 5.74 9.16 3.57
CA ARG A 107 5.97 10.31 4.45
C ARG A 107 4.79 11.26 4.41
N ARG A 108 4.31 11.60 3.21
CA ARG A 108 3.12 12.43 3.06
C ARG A 108 1.92 11.79 3.74
N ALA A 109 1.66 10.51 3.47
CA ALA A 109 0.54 9.81 4.09
C ALA A 109 0.64 9.86 5.63
N TRP A 110 1.83 9.61 6.18
CA TRP A 110 2.14 9.66 7.61
C TRP A 110 1.92 11.02 8.26
N GLU A 111 2.37 12.10 7.62
CA GLU A 111 2.23 13.48 8.12
C GLU A 111 0.75 13.88 8.28
N HIS A 112 -0.14 13.29 7.48
CA HIS A 112 -1.58 13.56 7.53
C HIS A 112 -2.36 12.59 8.43
N LEU A 113 -1.70 11.58 9.02
CA LEU A 113 -2.33 10.70 9.99
C LEU A 113 -2.54 11.39 11.33
N GLN A 114 -3.68 11.13 11.95
CA GLN A 114 -3.93 11.47 13.34
C GLN A 114 -3.07 10.60 14.27
N GLU A 115 -2.89 11.05 15.52
CA GLU A 115 -2.08 10.32 16.51
C GLU A 115 -2.53 8.87 16.69
N THR A 116 -3.84 8.63 16.74
CA THR A 116 -4.37 7.27 16.90
C THR A 116 -4.05 6.39 15.69
N GLU A 117 -4.19 6.92 14.48
CA GLU A 117 -3.87 6.22 13.23
C GLU A 117 -2.38 5.88 13.16
N ARG A 118 -1.51 6.82 13.56
CA ARG A 118 -0.06 6.59 13.67
C ARG A 118 0.26 5.48 14.66
N ARG A 119 -0.38 5.47 15.84
CA ARG A 119 -0.18 4.43 16.85
C ARG A 119 -0.60 3.04 16.36
N VAL A 120 -1.75 2.96 15.67
CA VAL A 120 -2.19 1.69 15.06
C VAL A 120 -1.22 1.25 13.97
N LEU A 121 -0.82 2.16 13.07
CA LEU A 121 0.11 1.84 11.99
C LEU A 121 1.49 1.38 12.52
N LEU A 122 1.98 2.00 13.60
CA LEU A 122 3.22 1.61 14.27
C LEU A 122 3.17 0.22 14.94
N ALA A 123 1.97 -0.28 15.27
CA ALA A 123 1.81 -1.63 15.80
C ALA A 123 1.79 -2.70 14.70
N MET A 124 1.51 -2.33 13.45
CA MET A 124 1.38 -3.27 12.33
C MET A 124 2.63 -4.08 12.01
N PRO A 125 3.88 -3.61 12.20
CA PRO A 125 5.06 -4.44 12.04
C PRO A 125 5.10 -5.67 12.96
N LEU A 126 4.36 -5.67 14.09
CA LEU A 126 4.26 -6.84 14.97
C LEU A 126 3.34 -7.94 14.41
N VAL A 127 2.51 -7.58 13.42
CA VAL A 127 1.55 -8.48 12.80
C VAL A 127 2.25 -9.37 11.77
N ILE A 128 1.96 -10.67 11.81
CA ILE A 128 2.42 -11.67 10.84
C ILE A 128 1.83 -11.41 9.45
N ALA A 129 2.39 -12.05 8.42
CA ALA A 129 1.99 -11.81 7.02
C ALA A 129 0.51 -12.15 6.75
N GLU A 130 -0.02 -13.16 7.43
CA GLU A 130 -1.42 -13.60 7.35
C GLU A 130 -2.40 -12.60 7.98
N GLY A 131 -1.90 -11.57 8.65
CA GLY A 131 -2.68 -10.52 9.28
C GLY A 131 -3.20 -10.87 10.68
N GLY A 132 -3.48 -9.81 11.44
CA GLY A 132 -3.95 -9.85 12.82
C GLY A 132 -5.43 -9.48 12.90
N ASN A 133 -6.15 -10.08 13.85
CA ASN A 133 -7.53 -9.71 14.14
C ASN A 133 -7.59 -8.45 15.03
N LEU A 134 -8.80 -7.91 15.23
CA LEU A 134 -9.00 -6.71 16.05
C LEU A 134 -8.52 -6.89 17.49
N ALA A 135 -8.75 -8.06 18.11
CA ALA A 135 -8.34 -8.33 19.48
C ALA A 135 -6.80 -8.25 19.64
N TYR A 136 -6.07 -8.84 18.69
CA TYR A 136 -4.61 -8.76 18.65
C TYR A 136 -4.13 -7.31 18.48
N LEU A 137 -4.71 -6.57 17.53
CA LEU A 137 -4.33 -5.17 17.28
C LEU A 137 -4.66 -4.25 18.45
N GLN A 138 -5.75 -4.50 19.16
CA GLN A 138 -6.08 -3.76 20.38
C GLN A 138 -5.03 -3.98 21.46
N ALA A 139 -4.62 -5.24 21.66
CA ALA A 139 -3.60 -5.58 22.65
C ALA A 139 -2.23 -4.97 22.32
N THR A 140 -1.84 -4.94 21.04
CA THR A 140 -0.53 -4.42 20.63
C THR A 140 -0.48 -2.90 20.51
N SER A 141 -1.53 -2.26 19.96
CA SER A 141 -1.56 -0.80 19.79
C SER A 141 -1.91 -0.03 21.08
N ARG A 142 -2.57 -0.70 22.04
CA ARG A 142 -3.13 -0.09 23.26
C ARG A 142 -4.09 1.07 22.95
N VAL A 143 -4.81 0.97 21.84
CA VAL A 143 -5.86 1.90 21.42
C VAL A 143 -7.22 1.35 21.84
N GLU A 144 -8.13 2.22 22.27
CA GLU A 144 -9.50 1.86 22.63
C GLU A 144 -10.25 1.25 21.42
N PRO A 145 -11.14 0.26 21.62
CA PRO A 145 -11.80 -0.47 20.53
C PRO A 145 -12.46 0.41 19.46
N GLU A 146 -13.22 1.43 19.86
CA GLU A 146 -13.94 2.32 18.94
C GLU A 146 -12.98 3.14 18.06
N LYS A 147 -11.90 3.63 18.68
CA LYS A 147 -10.87 4.39 17.99
C LYS A 147 -10.01 3.51 17.10
N LEU A 148 -9.79 2.24 17.48
CA LEU A 148 -9.05 1.27 16.67
C LEU A 148 -9.77 0.97 15.36
N SER A 149 -11.07 0.69 15.40
CA SER A 149 -11.86 0.43 14.18
C SER A 149 -11.83 1.63 13.24
N THR A 150 -12.07 2.83 13.77
CA THR A 150 -12.04 4.08 12.98
C THR A 150 -10.67 4.33 12.35
N ALA A 151 -9.59 4.10 13.11
CA ALA A 151 -8.23 4.23 12.61
C ALA A 151 -7.91 3.20 11.53
N LEU A 152 -8.35 1.95 11.68
CA LEU A 152 -8.15 0.91 10.67
C LEU A 152 -8.93 1.21 9.39
N ASP A 153 -10.17 1.65 9.47
CA ASP A 153 -10.96 2.06 8.31
C ASP A 153 -10.23 3.16 7.53
N ARG A 154 -9.63 4.11 8.24
CA ARG A 154 -8.84 5.17 7.64
C ARG A 154 -7.56 4.67 6.98
N LEU A 155 -6.78 3.83 7.67
CA LEU A 155 -5.54 3.27 7.12
C LEU A 155 -5.79 2.37 5.90
N VAL A 156 -6.90 1.64 5.88
CA VAL A 156 -7.35 0.83 4.73
C VAL A 156 -7.76 1.72 3.55
N ALA A 157 -8.51 2.79 3.82
CA ALA A 157 -8.87 3.76 2.78
C ALA A 157 -7.62 4.39 2.13
N LEU A 158 -6.57 4.65 2.92
CA LEU A 158 -5.30 5.20 2.44
C LEU A 158 -4.34 4.17 1.81
N ASN A 159 -4.72 2.89 1.69
CA ASN A 159 -3.85 1.80 1.22
C ASN A 159 -2.58 1.59 2.08
N LEU A 160 -2.60 2.01 3.34
CA LEU A 160 -1.49 1.78 4.27
C LEU A 160 -1.62 0.42 4.98
N VAL A 161 -2.85 -0.07 5.14
CA VAL A 161 -3.19 -1.37 5.72
C VAL A 161 -4.10 -2.12 4.75
N ASP A 162 -3.85 -3.42 4.56
CA ASP A 162 -4.74 -4.30 3.82
C ASP A 162 -5.76 -4.94 4.77
N SER A 163 -7.01 -5.09 4.31
CA SER A 163 -8.07 -5.79 5.04
C SER A 163 -8.51 -7.01 4.24
N SER A 164 -8.47 -8.19 4.85
CA SER A 164 -8.87 -9.46 4.25
C SER A 164 -9.72 -10.28 5.22
N GLY A 165 -10.19 -11.44 4.78
CA GLY A 165 -10.95 -12.38 5.61
C GLY A 165 -12.37 -12.62 5.09
N THR A 166 -13.22 -13.14 5.97
CA THR A 166 -14.59 -13.56 5.67
C THR A 166 -15.60 -12.50 6.11
N LEU A 167 -16.89 -12.80 5.95
CA LEU A 167 -17.97 -11.97 6.49
C LEU A 167 -17.91 -11.87 8.03
N GLN A 168 -17.41 -12.92 8.70
CA GLN A 168 -17.38 -13.02 10.16
C GLN A 168 -16.02 -12.64 10.75
N GLU A 169 -14.94 -12.78 9.98
CA GLU A 169 -13.58 -12.60 10.47
C GLU A 169 -12.80 -11.65 9.56
N ARG A 170 -12.31 -10.55 10.13
CA ARG A 170 -11.44 -9.59 9.43
C ARG A 170 -10.02 -9.70 9.95
N ARG A 171 -9.07 -9.69 9.02
CA ARG A 171 -7.63 -9.70 9.27
C ARG A 171 -7.00 -8.49 8.61
N TYR A 172 -6.05 -7.88 9.30
CA TYR A 172 -5.35 -6.70 8.84
C TYR A 172 -3.87 -6.96 8.74
N SER A 173 -3.24 -6.55 7.65
CA SER A 173 -1.82 -6.71 7.41
C SER A 173 -1.26 -5.46 6.75
N ILE A 174 0.07 -5.39 6.60
CA ILE A 174 0.74 -4.33 5.84
C ILE A 174 1.62 -4.95 4.77
N HIS A 175 1.71 -4.27 3.63
CA HIS A 175 2.65 -4.64 2.58
C HIS A 175 4.11 -4.49 3.06
N ASN A 176 5.02 -5.29 2.50
CA ASN A 176 6.44 -5.26 2.86
C ASN A 176 7.10 -3.89 2.65
N LEU A 177 6.63 -3.10 1.67
CA LEU A 177 7.12 -1.72 1.47
C LEU A 177 6.67 -0.78 2.60
N THR A 178 5.42 -0.89 3.06
CA THR A 178 4.94 -0.13 4.24
C THR A 178 5.74 -0.54 5.47
N ARG A 179 6.02 -1.84 5.64
CA ARG A 179 6.85 -2.37 6.72
C ARG A 179 8.28 -1.80 6.68
N ALA A 180 8.93 -1.80 5.51
CA ALA A 180 10.26 -1.23 5.32
C ALA A 180 10.29 0.26 5.69
N PHE A 181 9.31 1.04 5.20
CA PHE A 181 9.17 2.45 5.55
C PHE A 181 9.07 2.67 7.07
N LEU A 182 8.23 1.90 7.77
CA LEU A 182 8.05 2.03 9.22
C LEU A 182 9.35 1.70 9.99
N HIS A 183 10.08 0.66 9.58
CA HIS A 183 11.35 0.28 10.22
C HIS A 183 12.48 1.27 9.97
N GLU A 184 12.61 1.78 8.75
CA GLU A 184 13.75 2.61 8.35
C GLU A 184 13.60 4.06 8.81
N GLN A 185 12.39 4.59 8.83
CA GLN A 185 12.15 6.04 8.95
C GLN A 185 11.47 6.37 10.28
N VAL A 186 10.35 5.73 10.56
CA VAL A 186 9.49 6.17 11.67
C VAL A 186 10.02 5.73 13.03
N ILE A 187 10.53 4.50 13.14
CA ILE A 187 11.16 4.03 14.39
C ILE A 187 12.45 4.81 14.71
N ARG A 188 13.11 5.41 13.71
CA ARG A 188 14.31 6.24 13.92
C ARG A 188 14.00 7.70 14.27
N TRP A 189 12.75 8.14 14.13
CA TRP A 189 12.31 9.50 14.49
C TRP A 189 11.74 9.60 15.92
N GLN A 190 11.61 8.47 16.62
CA GLN A 190 11.31 8.40 18.06
C GLN A 190 12.60 8.32 18.87
#